data_AF-A0A7J5EJD5-F1
#
_entry.id   AF-A0A7J5EJD5-F1
#
_cell.length_a   1.000
_cell.length_b   1.000
_cell.length_c   1.000
_cell.angle_alpha   90.00
_cell.angle_beta   90.00
_cell.angle_gamma   90.00
#
_symmetry.space_group_name_H-M   'P 1'
#
loop_
_entity.id
_entity.type
_entity.pdbx_description
1 polymer ?
#
loop_
_entity_poly.entity_id
_entity_poly.type
_entity_poly.pdbx_seq_one_letter_code
_entity_poly.pdbx_strand_id
1 'polypeptide(L)'
;MPSYDKLVLVTRKTRLQQLVERFNSKGQARFYIEHAGGDFADYAAEDEAYARALDTLHRTLGHGDLGLRVQTIERAIVPTFLFAPSDLVVTVGQDGLVANVAKYAGAQPIVAVNPDPARFDGVLLPFRTDGARAAVGRVLDGKARLREVTLAEARLADGQRLL
;
A
#
# COMPACT_ATOMS: atom_id res chain seq x y z
N MET A 1 14.57 -12.37 -18.77
CA MET A 1 14.25 -11.55 -17.58
C MET A 1 12.74 -11.37 -17.53
N PRO A 2 12.10 -11.31 -16.35
CA PRO A 2 10.68 -11.01 -16.29
C PRO A 2 10.41 -9.67 -16.99
N SER A 3 9.49 -9.66 -17.95
CA SER A 3 9.03 -8.44 -18.61
C SER A 3 7.85 -7.91 -17.81
N TYR A 4 7.97 -6.69 -17.30
CA TYR A 4 6.90 -6.02 -16.59
C TYR A 4 6.20 -5.03 -17.54
N ASP A 5 4.87 -5.03 -17.53
CA ASP A 5 4.08 -4.14 -18.41
C ASP A 5 3.58 -2.91 -17.65
N LYS A 6 3.26 -3.08 -16.37
CA LYS A 6 2.77 -2.02 -15.50
C LYS A 6 3.21 -2.19 -14.06
N LEU A 7 3.21 -1.06 -13.37
CA LEU A 7 3.36 -0.97 -11.92
C LEU A 7 1.98 -0.74 -11.30
N VAL A 8 1.56 -1.63 -10.41
CA VAL A 8 0.32 -1.50 -9.64
C VAL A 8 0.63 -0.89 -8.28
N LEU A 9 0.29 0.38 -8.12
CA LEU A 9 0.45 1.12 -6.87
C LEU A 9 -0.80 0.94 -6.00
N VAL A 10 -0.69 0.11 -4.97
CA VAL A 10 -1.80 -0.17 -4.04
C VAL A 10 -1.72 0.77 -2.85
N THR A 11 -2.80 1.50 -2.62
CA THR A 11 -2.93 2.49 -1.55
C THR A 11 -4.04 2.10 -0.57
N ARG A 12 -4.09 2.75 0.59
CA ARG A 12 -5.25 2.73 1.49
C ARG A 12 -5.80 4.14 1.70
N LYS A 13 -7.04 4.22 2.19
CA LYS A 13 -7.55 5.44 2.83
C LYS A 13 -6.90 5.62 4.20
N THR A 14 -6.59 6.87 4.55
CA THR A 14 -6.19 7.23 5.91
C THR A 14 -7.39 7.16 6.86
N ARG A 15 -7.13 7.18 8.17
CA ARG A 15 -8.22 7.23 9.17
C ARG A 15 -9.13 8.44 8.93
N LEU A 16 -8.56 9.60 8.59
CA LEU A 16 -9.33 10.80 8.29
C LEU A 16 -10.21 10.63 7.05
N GLN A 17 -9.65 10.11 5.94
CA GLN A 17 -10.40 9.87 4.70
C GLN A 17 -11.58 8.92 4.91
N GLN A 18 -11.40 7.86 5.70
CA GLN A 18 -12.48 6.93 6.05
C GLN A 18 -13.60 7.62 6.83
N LEU A 19 -13.25 8.50 7.77
CA LEU A 19 -14.25 9.25 8.55
C LEU A 19 -14.98 10.29 7.70
N VAL A 20 -14.27 10.97 6.79
CA VAL A 20 -14.90 11.91 5.84
C VAL A 20 -15.86 11.18 4.90
N GLU A 21 -15.49 10.00 4.41
CA GLU A 21 -16.39 9.18 3.59
C GLU A 21 -17.64 8.74 4.38
N ARG A 22 -17.47 8.36 5.65
CA ARG A 22 -18.58 7.95 6.52
C ARG A 22 -19.52 9.10 6.88
N PHE A 23 -18.97 10.29 7.14
CA PHE A 23 -19.71 11.43 7.67
C PHE A 23 -19.94 12.55 6.66
N ASN A 24 -19.52 12.39 5.40
CA ASN A 24 -19.66 13.33 4.28
C ASN A 24 -18.94 14.68 4.42
N SER A 25 -18.29 15.00 5.55
CA SER A 25 -17.51 16.23 5.68
C SER A 25 -16.35 16.12 6.68
N LYS A 26 -15.30 16.93 6.47
CA LYS A 26 -14.19 17.09 7.43
C LYS A 26 -14.66 17.64 8.77
N GLY A 27 -15.65 18.54 8.77
CA GLY A 27 -16.21 19.12 10.00
C GLY A 27 -16.91 18.06 10.88
N GLN A 28 -17.72 17.18 10.27
CA GLN A 28 -18.38 16.10 11.01
C GLN A 28 -17.40 15.01 11.44
N ALA A 29 -16.39 14.69 10.62
CA ALA A 29 -15.30 13.81 11.02
C ALA A 29 -14.54 14.37 12.24
N ARG A 30 -14.21 15.66 12.23
CA ARG A 30 -13.58 16.35 13.36
C ARG A 30 -14.43 16.28 14.62
N PHE A 31 -15.71 16.65 14.52
CA PHE A 31 -16.65 16.56 15.64
C PHE A 31 -16.68 15.15 16.23
N TYR A 32 -16.77 14.11 15.39
CA TYR A 32 -16.77 12.72 15.83
C TYR A 32 -15.47 12.33 16.57
N ILE A 33 -14.31 12.69 16.02
CA ILE A 33 -13.00 12.39 16.64
C ILE A 33 -12.91 13.04 18.02
N GLU A 34 -13.20 14.33 18.12
CA GLU A 34 -13.09 15.09 19.37
C GLU A 34 -14.10 14.59 20.42
N HIS A 35 -15.33 14.24 20.02
CA HIS A 35 -16.34 13.68 20.93
C HIS A 35 -16.01 12.26 21.42
N ALA A 36 -15.23 11.51 20.64
CA ALA A 36 -14.70 10.22 21.04
C ALA A 36 -13.41 10.33 21.90
N GLY A 37 -12.98 11.56 22.24
CA GLY A 37 -11.77 11.82 23.02
C GLY A 37 -10.47 11.76 22.23
N GLY A 38 -10.54 11.74 20.89
CA GLY A 38 -9.36 11.75 20.02
C GLY A 38 -8.88 13.15 19.66
N ASP A 39 -7.65 13.24 19.15
CA ASP A 39 -7.06 14.47 18.62
C ASP A 39 -7.18 14.53 17.09
N PHE A 40 -7.91 15.50 16.56
CA PHE A 40 -8.04 15.72 15.12
C PHE A 40 -6.71 16.04 14.45
N ALA A 41 -5.79 16.74 15.14
CA ALA A 41 -4.50 17.13 14.57
C ALA A 41 -3.64 15.91 14.23
N ASP A 42 -3.70 14.85 15.04
CA ASP A 42 -3.02 13.58 14.75
C ASP A 42 -3.50 12.94 13.44
N TYR A 43 -4.82 12.93 13.22
CA TYR A 43 -5.44 12.37 12.02
C TYR A 43 -5.13 13.21 10.78
N ALA A 44 -5.13 14.53 10.91
CA ALA A 44 -4.75 15.45 9.85
C ALA A 44 -3.26 15.29 9.47
N ALA A 45 -2.38 15.19 10.47
CA ALA A 45 -0.95 15.00 10.24
C ALA A 45 -0.65 13.67 9.53
N GLU A 46 -1.34 12.58 9.89
CA GLU A 46 -1.26 11.31 9.15
C GLU A 46 -1.73 11.47 7.70
N ASP A 47 -2.88 12.11 7.47
CA ASP A 47 -3.45 12.31 6.13
C ASP A 47 -2.52 13.12 5.23
N GLU A 48 -1.95 14.20 5.75
CA GLU A 48 -0.98 15.02 5.03
C GLU A 48 0.33 14.29 4.75
N ALA A 49 0.88 13.55 5.72
CA ALA A 49 2.10 12.77 5.52
C ALA A 49 1.89 11.71 4.43
N TYR A 50 0.74 11.04 4.46
CA TYR A 50 0.36 10.05 3.48
C TYR A 50 0.15 10.66 2.08
N ALA A 51 -0.51 11.81 1.98
CA ALA A 51 -0.66 12.53 0.72
C ALA A 51 0.71 12.93 0.12
N ARG A 52 1.62 13.48 0.93
CA ARG A 52 2.99 13.81 0.51
C ARG A 52 3.76 12.57 0.03
N ALA A 53 3.57 11.44 0.68
CA ALA A 53 4.17 10.16 0.30
C ALA A 53 3.67 9.70 -1.09
N LEU A 54 2.35 9.73 -1.32
CA LEU A 54 1.76 9.36 -2.61
C LEU A 54 2.22 10.28 -3.73
N ASP A 55 2.18 11.59 -3.52
CA ASP A 55 2.66 12.58 -4.49
C ASP A 55 4.12 12.32 -4.89
N THR A 56 4.97 11.98 -3.91
CA THR A 56 6.37 11.65 -4.15
C THR A 56 6.51 10.36 -4.96
N LEU A 57 5.73 9.33 -4.65
CA LEU A 57 5.76 8.06 -5.37
C LEU A 57 5.21 8.19 -6.79
N HIS A 58 4.13 8.92 -7.00
CA HIS A 58 3.60 9.18 -8.35
C HIS A 58 4.60 9.90 -9.23
N ARG A 59 5.31 10.90 -8.70
CA ARG A 59 6.40 11.55 -9.44
C ARG A 59 7.55 10.59 -9.73
N THR A 60 8.07 9.92 -8.70
CA THR A 60 9.30 9.13 -8.83
C THR A 60 9.12 7.82 -9.61
N LEU A 61 7.93 7.20 -9.53
CA LEU A 61 7.60 5.96 -10.24
C LEU A 61 6.90 6.21 -11.58
N GLY A 62 6.22 7.36 -11.73
CA GLY A 62 5.52 7.72 -12.96
C GLY A 62 6.39 8.41 -14.01
N HIS A 63 7.62 8.82 -13.67
CA HIS A 63 8.56 9.33 -14.66
C HIS A 63 9.00 8.23 -15.64
N GLY A 64 9.03 8.58 -16.94
CA GLY A 64 9.20 7.65 -18.06
C GLY A 64 10.50 6.86 -18.09
N ASP A 65 11.47 7.19 -17.23
CA ASP A 65 12.74 6.47 -17.09
C ASP A 65 12.57 4.99 -16.70
N LEU A 66 11.47 4.63 -16.01
CA LEU A 66 11.18 3.24 -15.65
C LEU A 66 10.46 2.47 -16.78
N GLY A 67 9.95 3.16 -17.81
CA GLY A 67 9.25 2.55 -18.93
C GLY A 67 7.92 1.86 -18.60
N LEU A 68 7.40 1.98 -17.37
CA LEU A 68 6.18 1.33 -16.91
C LEU A 68 5.01 2.30 -16.80
N ARG A 69 3.82 1.83 -17.20
CA ARG A 69 2.57 2.49 -16.84
C ARG A 69 2.29 2.30 -15.35
N VAL A 70 2.00 3.37 -14.63
CA VAL A 70 1.56 3.29 -13.22
C VAL A 70 0.02 3.23 -13.17
N GLN A 71 -0.52 2.18 -12.55
CA GLN A 71 -1.95 2.04 -12.24
C GLN A 71 -2.13 2.09 -10.72
N THR A 72 -2.83 3.09 -10.22
CA THR A 72 -3.13 3.19 -8.78
C THR A 72 -4.47 2.53 -8.48
N ILE A 73 -4.51 1.68 -7.44
CA ILE A 73 -5.74 1.08 -6.93
C ILE A 73 -5.80 1.21 -5.41
N GLU A 74 -7.02 1.29 -4.87
CA GLU A 74 -7.22 1.26 -3.43
C GLU A 74 -7.30 -0.18 -2.89
N ARG A 75 -6.95 -0.37 -1.62
CA ARG A 75 -7.05 -1.64 -0.89
C ARG A 75 -8.42 -2.31 -1.07
N ALA A 76 -9.50 -1.53 -1.13
CA ALA A 76 -10.85 -2.05 -1.29
C ALA A 76 -11.07 -2.81 -2.61
N ILE A 77 -10.26 -2.52 -3.64
CA ILE A 77 -10.34 -3.14 -4.97
C ILE A 77 -9.49 -4.40 -5.06
N VAL A 78 -8.50 -4.57 -4.17
CA VAL A 78 -7.54 -5.70 -4.19
C VAL A 78 -8.23 -7.08 -4.27
N PRO A 79 -9.32 -7.36 -3.53
CA PRO A 79 -9.94 -8.69 -3.57
C PRO A 79 -10.53 -9.09 -4.93
N THR A 80 -10.86 -8.11 -5.78
CA THR A 80 -11.42 -8.33 -7.12
C THR A 80 -10.47 -7.95 -8.24
N PHE A 81 -9.27 -7.46 -7.90
CA PHE A 81 -8.26 -7.06 -8.87
C PHE A 81 -7.49 -8.29 -9.37
N LEU A 82 -7.40 -8.44 -10.69
CA LEU A 82 -6.60 -9.49 -11.32
C LEU A 82 -5.17 -8.98 -11.54
N PHE A 83 -4.24 -9.42 -10.69
CA PHE A 83 -2.81 -9.17 -10.87
C PHE A 83 -2.27 -10.06 -11.99
N ALA A 84 -1.81 -9.45 -13.08
CA ALA A 84 -1.19 -10.18 -14.17
C ALA A 84 0.21 -10.66 -13.76
N PRO A 85 0.73 -11.76 -14.34
CA PRO A 85 2.10 -12.21 -14.09
C PRO A 85 3.18 -11.17 -14.45
N SER A 86 2.86 -10.22 -15.33
CA SER A 86 3.72 -9.10 -15.73
C SER A 86 3.50 -7.82 -14.88
N ASP A 87 2.77 -7.91 -13.77
CA ASP A 87 2.58 -6.79 -12.86
C ASP A 87 3.71 -6.71 -11.81
N LEU A 88 4.23 -5.51 -11.59
CA LEU A 88 5.05 -5.19 -10.43
C LEU A 88 4.17 -4.49 -9.39
N VAL A 89 4.11 -5.02 -8.16
CA VAL A 89 3.25 -4.48 -7.11
C VAL A 89 4.04 -3.57 -6.19
N VAL A 90 3.54 -2.36 -5.95
CA VAL A 90 4.04 -1.43 -4.93
C VAL A 90 2.92 -1.16 -3.94
N THR A 91 3.16 -1.34 -2.65
CA THR A 91 2.16 -1.03 -1.61
C THR A 91 2.61 0.19 -0.81
N VAL A 92 1.66 1.06 -0.45
CA VAL A 92 1.91 2.27 0.34
C VAL A 92 1.02 2.27 1.57
N GLY A 93 1.59 1.96 2.74
CA GLY A 93 0.83 1.88 3.98
C GLY A 93 1.50 1.01 5.03
N GLN A 94 0.75 0.70 6.09
CA GLN A 94 1.22 -0.15 7.19
C GLN A 94 1.32 -1.64 6.78
N ASP A 95 1.97 -2.46 7.60
CA ASP A 95 2.18 -3.90 7.41
C ASP A 95 0.93 -4.68 6.97
N GLY A 96 -0.21 -4.37 7.57
CA GLY A 96 -1.48 -5.02 7.25
C GLY A 96 -1.93 -4.81 5.79
N LEU A 97 -1.50 -3.74 5.11
CA LEU A 97 -1.77 -3.58 3.68
C LEU A 97 -0.95 -4.59 2.86
N VAL A 98 0.33 -4.75 3.17
CA VAL A 98 1.25 -5.67 2.50
C VAL A 98 0.72 -7.10 2.59
N ALA A 99 0.39 -7.54 3.81
CA ALA A 99 -0.15 -8.86 4.05
C ALA A 99 -1.46 -9.09 3.31
N ASN A 100 -2.36 -8.10 3.26
CA ASN A 100 -3.61 -8.22 2.50
C ASN A 100 -3.36 -8.33 1.00
N VAL A 101 -2.44 -7.55 0.44
CA VAL A 101 -2.11 -7.59 -0.99
C VAL A 101 -1.43 -8.90 -1.36
N ALA A 102 -0.54 -9.42 -0.51
CA ALA A 102 0.16 -10.69 -0.74
C ALA A 102 -0.80 -11.89 -0.92
N LYS A 103 -2.00 -11.85 -0.33
CA LYS A 103 -3.04 -12.89 -0.51
C LYS A 103 -3.54 -13.01 -1.96
N TYR A 104 -3.45 -11.93 -2.73
CA TYR A 104 -4.00 -11.83 -4.09
C TYR A 104 -2.93 -11.63 -5.15
N ALA A 105 -1.76 -11.10 -4.77
CA ALA A 105 -0.68 -10.77 -5.70
C ALA A 105 0.04 -11.99 -6.28
N GLY A 106 -0.22 -13.21 -5.80
CA GLY A 106 0.40 -14.43 -6.35
C GLY A 106 1.91 -14.49 -6.12
N ALA A 107 2.68 -14.75 -7.17
CA ALA A 107 4.15 -14.83 -7.14
C ALA A 107 4.84 -13.48 -7.45
N GLN A 108 4.05 -12.43 -7.69
CA GLN A 108 4.54 -11.14 -8.12
C GLN A 108 5.30 -10.47 -6.96
N PRO A 109 6.47 -9.85 -7.22
CA PRO A 109 7.22 -9.16 -6.20
C PRO A 109 6.44 -7.95 -5.66
N ILE A 110 6.45 -7.78 -4.35
CA ILE A 110 5.84 -6.64 -3.66
C ILE A 110 6.94 -5.73 -3.11
N VAL A 111 6.98 -4.50 -3.61
CA VAL A 111 7.78 -3.42 -3.02
C VAL A 111 6.92 -2.71 -1.98
N ALA A 112 7.13 -3.00 -0.71
CA ALA A 112 6.37 -2.42 0.39
C ALA A 112 7.00 -1.14 0.92
N VAL A 113 6.27 -0.03 0.81
CA VAL A 113 6.72 1.32 1.15
C VAL A 113 6.01 1.81 2.41
N ASN A 114 6.81 2.17 3.41
CA ASN A 114 6.36 2.86 4.60
C ASN A 114 6.19 4.37 4.30
N PRO A 115 4.96 4.91 4.33
CA PRO A 115 4.73 6.33 4.07
C PRO A 115 5.01 7.21 5.30
N ASP A 116 5.00 6.64 6.51
CA ASP A 116 5.23 7.37 7.76
C ASP A 116 5.94 6.49 8.81
N PRO A 117 7.28 6.43 8.78
CA PRO A 117 8.05 5.59 9.70
C PRO A 117 8.07 6.08 11.15
N ALA A 118 7.58 7.29 11.43
CA ALA A 118 7.37 7.72 12.81
C ALA A 118 6.09 7.11 13.41
N ARG A 119 5.17 6.63 12.56
CA ARG A 119 3.89 6.02 12.96
C ARG A 119 3.85 4.50 12.79
N PHE A 120 4.56 3.97 11.80
CA PHE A 120 4.56 2.54 11.48
C PHE A 120 5.94 1.95 11.70
N ASP A 121 6.07 1.01 12.65
CA ASP A 121 7.31 0.29 12.94
C ASP A 121 7.85 -0.45 11.70
N GLY A 122 6.95 -1.03 10.88
CA GLY A 122 7.27 -1.49 9.52
C GLY A 122 8.07 -2.78 9.43
N VAL A 123 7.63 -3.85 10.11
CA VAL A 123 8.26 -5.19 10.06
C VAL A 123 8.32 -5.75 8.62
N LEU A 124 7.28 -5.49 7.84
CA LEU A 124 7.11 -5.85 6.43
C LEU A 124 7.36 -4.68 5.48
N LEU A 125 7.85 -3.53 5.96
CA LEU A 125 8.00 -2.29 5.19
C LEU A 125 9.48 -1.90 5.03
N PRO A 126 10.27 -2.62 4.21
CA PRO A 126 11.71 -2.40 4.12
C PRO A 126 12.09 -1.11 3.38
N PHE A 127 11.14 -0.43 2.73
CA PHE A 127 11.43 0.76 1.93
C PHE A 127 10.67 1.98 2.45
N ARG A 128 11.32 3.14 2.31
CA ARG A 128 10.73 4.47 2.47
C ARG A 128 10.43 5.04 1.09
N THR A 129 9.70 6.15 1.04
CA THR A 129 9.27 6.81 -0.20
C THR A 129 10.44 7.20 -1.11
N ASP A 130 11.57 7.64 -0.53
CA ASP A 130 12.82 7.98 -1.22
C ASP A 130 13.56 6.74 -1.77
N GLY A 131 13.48 5.60 -1.08
CA GLY A 131 14.09 4.34 -1.51
C GLY A 131 13.27 3.54 -2.53
N ALA A 132 11.99 3.87 -2.73
CA ALA A 132 11.07 3.09 -3.54
C ALA A 132 11.50 2.95 -5.01
N ARG A 133 11.98 4.05 -5.64
CA ARG A 133 12.44 4.03 -7.03
C ARG A 133 13.61 3.07 -7.24
N ALA A 134 14.59 3.10 -6.34
CA ALA A 134 15.74 2.20 -6.41
C ALA A 134 15.34 0.73 -6.17
N ALA A 135 14.37 0.48 -5.27
CA ALA A 135 13.84 -0.86 -5.06
C ALA A 135 13.14 -1.40 -6.31
N VAL A 136 12.25 -0.61 -6.92
CA VAL A 136 11.58 -0.94 -8.18
C VAL A 136 12.60 -1.20 -9.29
N GLY A 137 13.57 -0.30 -9.49
CA GLY A 137 14.62 -0.47 -10.51
C GLY A 137 15.39 -1.78 -10.37
N ARG A 138 15.72 -2.21 -9.14
CA ARG A 138 16.37 -3.51 -8.91
C ARG A 138 15.50 -4.70 -9.29
N VAL A 139 14.18 -4.59 -9.14
CA VAL A 139 13.24 -5.63 -9.58
C VAL A 139 13.21 -5.71 -11.11
N LEU A 140 13.12 -4.56 -11.80
CA LEU A 140 13.14 -4.49 -13.26
C LEU A 140 14.43 -5.04 -13.85
N ASP A 141 15.56 -4.72 -13.23
CA ASP A 141 16.88 -5.22 -13.58
C ASP A 141 17.10 -6.71 -13.24
N GLY A 142 16.14 -7.39 -12.61
CA GLY A 142 16.32 -8.77 -12.12
C GLY A 142 17.41 -8.94 -11.05
N LYS A 143 17.78 -7.85 -10.37
CA LYS A 143 18.85 -7.79 -9.34
C LYS A 143 18.29 -7.71 -7.91
N ALA A 144 16.97 -7.75 -7.75
CA ALA A 144 16.35 -7.69 -6.44
C ALA A 144 16.64 -8.95 -5.62
N ARG A 145 16.97 -8.77 -4.34
CA ARG A 145 16.96 -9.87 -3.37
C ARG A 145 15.52 -10.05 -2.90
N LEU A 146 14.93 -11.19 -3.24
CA LEU A 146 13.57 -11.53 -2.81
C LEU A 146 13.62 -12.19 -1.45
N ARG A 147 12.70 -11.79 -0.56
CA ARG A 147 12.43 -12.48 0.70
C ARG A 147 11.07 -13.15 0.56
N GLU A 148 11.06 -14.47 0.65
CA GLU A 148 9.81 -15.22 0.67
C GLU A 148 9.07 -14.98 1.99
N VAL A 149 7.75 -14.86 1.89
CA VAL A 149 6.83 -14.75 3.02
C VAL A 149 5.81 -15.86 2.92
N THR A 150 5.60 -16.59 4.02
CA THR A 150 4.64 -17.68 4.07
C THR A 150 3.31 -17.16 4.62
N LEU A 151 2.22 -17.39 3.87
CA LEU A 151 0.87 -17.14 4.36
C LEU A 151 0.38 -18.36 5.17
N ALA A 152 -0.28 -18.10 6.29
CA ALA A 152 -0.92 -19.12 7.09
C ALA A 152 -2.41 -19.19 6.74
N GLU A 153 -2.93 -20.39 6.53
CA GLU A 153 -4.35 -20.61 6.31
C GLU A 153 -4.99 -21.24 7.55
N ALA A 154 -6.05 -20.61 8.06
CA ALA A 154 -6.95 -21.21 9.03
C ALA A 154 -8.13 -21.86 8.30
N ARG A 155 -8.41 -23.13 8.62
CA ARG A 155 -9.60 -23.87 8.17
C ARG A 155 -10.46 -24.24 9.37
N LEU A 156 -11.74 -23.94 9.29
CA LEU A 156 -12.72 -24.33 10.30
C LEU A 156 -13.43 -25.62 9.87
N ALA A 157 -13.97 -26.35 10.84
CA ALA A 157 -14.66 -27.63 10.60
C ALA A 157 -15.93 -27.49 9.73
N ASP A 158 -16.50 -26.29 9.66
CA ASP A 158 -17.66 -25.95 8.81
C ASP A 158 -17.28 -25.58 7.37
N GLY A 159 -15.99 -25.70 7.00
CA GLY A 159 -15.48 -25.40 5.67
C GLY A 159 -15.10 -23.93 5.45
N GLN A 160 -15.26 -23.06 6.45
CA GLN A 160 -14.76 -21.69 6.36
C GLN A 160 -13.22 -21.68 6.29
N ARG A 161 -12.69 -20.75 5.49
CA ARG A 161 -11.25 -20.58 5.29
C ARG A 161 -10.89 -19.10 5.46
N LEU A 162 -9.77 -18.85 6.13
CA LEU A 162 -9.17 -17.53 6.28
C LEU A 162 -7.68 -17.64 5.94
N LEU A 163 -7.23 -16.80 5.01
CA LEU A 163 -5.83 -16.55 4.67
C LEU A 163 -5.41 -15.19 5.22
#